data_AF-A0A7J8S055-F1
#
_entry.id   AF-A0A7J8S055-F1
#
_cell.length_a   1.000
_cell.length_b   1.000
_cell.length_c   1.000
_cell.angle_alpha   90.00
_cell.angle_beta   90.00
_cell.angle_gamma   90.00
#
_symmetry.space_group_name_H-M   'P 1'
#
loop_
_entity.id
_entity.type
_entity.pdbx_description
1 polymer ?
#
loop_
_entity_poly.entity_id
_entity_poly.type
_entity_poly.pdbx_seq_one_letter_code
_entity_poly.pdbx_strand_id
1 'polypeptide(L)' 'MTLPPPLTSIRIRNFKNLEFMCSKGIQHLTALQDLAFINCPKLTFLPEKDMLLSLERLCIWGSPLLEEGC' A
#
# COMPACT_ATOMS: atom_id res chain seq x y z
N MET A 1 -7.91 -20.68 19.66
CA MET A 1 -7.23 -19.43 19.30
C MET A 1 -7.62 -19.10 17.87
N THR A 2 -8.32 -17.99 17.62
CA THR A 2 -8.73 -17.57 16.27
C THR A 2 -7.62 -16.71 15.67
N LEU A 3 -7.07 -17.13 14.52
CA LEU A 3 -6.21 -16.26 13.73
C LEU A 3 -7.03 -15.06 13.23
N PRO A 4 -6.50 -13.83 13.24
CA PRO A 4 -7.18 -12.71 12.63
C PRO A 4 -7.42 -13.00 11.14
N PRO A 5 -8.56 -12.57 10.59
CA PRO A 5 -8.83 -12.73 9.17
C PRO A 5 -7.77 -11.98 8.35
N PRO A 6 -7.42 -12.52 7.17
CA PRO A 6 -6.48 -11.85 6.28
C PRO A 6 -6.97 -10.45 5.92
N LEU A 7 -6.05 -9.48 5.94
CA LEU A 7 -6.32 -8.12 5.50
C LEU A 7 -6.40 -8.09 3.98
N THR A 8 -7.60 -7.82 3.46
CA THR A 8 -7.88 -7.75 2.02
C THR A 8 -7.91 -6.32 1.49
N SER A 9 -8.09 -5.32 2.36
CA SER A 9 -8.12 -3.91 1.93
C SER A 9 -7.42 -2.99 2.93
N ILE A 10 -6.54 -2.12 2.43
CA ILE A 10 -5.87 -1.05 3.16
C ILE A 10 -6.08 0.25 2.40
N ARG A 11 -6.66 1.23 3.08
CA ARG A 11 -6.83 2.57 2.51
C ARG A 11 -6.33 3.61 3.50
N ILE A 12 -5.31 4.35 3.11
CA ILE A 12 -4.70 5.40 3.91
C ILE A 12 -4.96 6.74 3.24
N ARG A 13 -5.50 7.70 4.00
CA ARG A 13 -5.89 9.01 3.50
C ARG A 13 -5.31 10.12 4.38
N ASN A 14 -4.88 11.21 3.76
CA ASN A 14 -4.40 12.43 4.41
C ASN A 14 -3.24 12.19 5.40
N PHE A 15 -2.43 11.15 5.19
CA PHE A 15 -1.37 10.79 6.12
C PHE A 15 -0.05 11.45 5.70
N LYS A 16 0.19 12.63 6.25
CA LYS A 16 1.29 13.54 5.87
C LYS A 16 2.68 13.00 6.22
N ASN A 17 2.77 12.08 7.18
CA ASN A 17 4.02 11.45 7.60
C ASN A 17 4.08 9.98 7.19
N LEU A 18 3.29 9.57 6.19
CA LEU A 18 3.36 8.21 5.66
C LEU A 18 4.64 8.05 4.86
N GLU A 19 5.67 7.52 5.50
CA GLU A 19 6.86 7.02 4.82
C GLU A 19 6.72 5.53 4.68
N PHE A 20 6.70 5.07 3.42
CA PHE A 20 6.49 3.67 3.12
C PHE A 20 7.84 3.07 2.71
N MET A 21 8.61 2.58 3.69
CA MET A 21 9.97 2.05 3.46
C MET A 21 10.10 0.54 3.63
N CYS A 22 9.00 -0.18 3.90
CA CYS A 22 9.10 -1.53 4.41
C CYS A 22 8.48 -2.56 3.47
N SER A 23 9.32 -3.11 2.59
CA SER A 23 9.17 -4.47 2.08
C SER A 23 8.74 -5.43 3.19
N LYS A 24 9.35 -5.32 4.39
CA LYS A 24 9.08 -6.23 5.52
C LYS A 24 7.69 -6.13 6.15
N GLY A 25 7.00 -4.99 6.05
CA GLY A 25 5.72 -4.77 6.74
C GLY A 25 4.52 -5.32 5.97
N ILE A 26 4.60 -5.28 4.64
CA ILE A 26 3.52 -5.71 3.74
C ILE A 26 3.79 -7.09 3.11
N GLN A 27 5.00 -7.65 3.22
CA GLN A 27 5.30 -9.02 2.75
C GLN A 27 4.35 -10.10 3.27
N HIS A 28 3.77 -9.89 4.45
CA HIS A 28 2.84 -10.83 5.09
C HIS A 28 1.38 -10.59 4.70
N LEU A 29 1.08 -9.50 3.99
CA LEU A 29 -0.25 -9.17 3.49
C LEU A 29 -0.51 -9.85 2.14
N THR A 30 -0.26 -11.15 2.09
CA THR A 30 -0.35 -11.95 0.87
C THR A 30 -1.76 -12.03 0.29
N ALA A 31 -2.79 -11.71 1.10
CA ALA A 31 -4.20 -11.69 0.72
C ALA A 31 -4.74 -10.28 0.43
N LEU A 32 -3.89 -9.26 0.40
CA LEU A 32 -4.29 -7.88 0.16
C LEU A 32 -4.72 -7.71 -1.30
N GLN A 33 -5.97 -7.30 -1.51
CA GLN A 33 -6.57 -7.09 -2.82
C GLN A 33 -6.71 -5.61 -3.18
N ASP A 34 -6.90 -4.74 -2.20
CA ASP A 34 -7.18 -3.31 -2.43
C ASP A 34 -6.25 -2.45 -1.58
N LEU A 35 -5.35 -1.71 -2.23
CA LEU A 35 -4.41 -0.80 -1.59
C LEU A 35 -4.64 0.61 -2.15
N ALA A 36 -5.00 1.54 -1.27
CA ALA A 36 -5.21 2.93 -1.65
C ALA A 36 -4.43 3.90 -0.77
N PHE A 37 -3.74 4.86 -1.39
CA PHE A 37 -3.08 5.98 -0.72
C PHE A 37 -3.58 7.29 -1.32
N ILE A 38 -4.18 8.15 -0.50
CA ILE A 38 -4.80 9.40 -0.96
C ILE A 38 -4.24 10.55 -0.14
N ASN A 39 -3.67 11.57 -0.80
CA ASN A 39 -3.07 12.74 -0.18
C ASN A 39 -2.00 12.37 0.86
N CYS A 40 -1.07 11.51 0.45
CA CYS A 40 0.07 11.05 1.25
C CYS A 40 1.36 11.65 0.68
N PRO A 41 1.72 12.90 1.03
CA PRO A 41 2.79 13.65 0.38
C PRO A 41 4.21 13.13 0.68
N LYS A 42 4.39 12.29 1.69
CA LYS A 42 5.68 11.64 1.99
C LYS A 42 5.77 10.18 1.51
N LEU A 43 4.78 9.73 0.76
CA LEU A 43 4.80 8.39 0.17
C LEU A 43 5.79 8.39 -1.00
N THR A 44 6.98 7.86 -0.74
CA THR A 44 8.12 7.84 -1.68
C THR A 44 8.39 6.48 -2.32
N PHE A 45 7.83 5.39 -1.77
CA PHE A 45 7.96 4.05 -2.33
C PHE A 45 6.69 3.22 -2.13
N LEU A 46 6.53 2.18 -2.94
CA LEU A 46 5.53 1.13 -2.76
C LEU A 46 6.20 -0.20 -2.43
N PRO A 47 5.47 -1.18 -1.89
CA PRO A 47 5.96 -2.54 -1.87
C PRO A 47 6.26 -3.01 -3.30
N GLU A 48 7.29 -3.83 -3.48
CA GLU A 48 7.55 -4.49 -4.76
C GLU A 48 6.31 -5.26 -5.20
N LYS A 49 6.03 -5.25 -6.51
CA LYS A 49 4.86 -5.93 -7.10
C LYS A 49 4.82 -7.41 -6.73
N ASP A 50 5.99 -8.04 -6.62
CA ASP A 50 6.15 -9.44 -6.24
C ASP A 50 5.74 -9.73 -4.78
N MET A 51 5.59 -8.70 -3.95
CA MET A 51 5.12 -8.80 -2.56
C MET A 51 3.60 -8.67 -2.45
N LEU A 52 2.96 -8.12 -3.47
CA LEU A 52 1.53 -7.83 -3.55
C LEU A 52 0.84 -8.79 -4.52
N LEU A 53 1.13 -10.09 -4.41
CA LEU A 53 0.69 -11.10 -5.37
C LEU A 53 -0.83 -11.19 -5.56
N SER A 54 -1.62 -10.89 -4.51
CA SER A 54 -3.08 -10.90 -4.57
C SER A 54 -3.69 -9.52 -4.81
N LEU A 55 -2.88 -8.50 -5.09
CA LEU A 55 -3.37 -7.14 -5.24
C LEU A 55 -4.08 -6.97 -6.58
N GLU A 56 -5.38 -6.70 -6.50
CA GLU A 56 -6.22 -6.45 -7.66
C GLU A 56 -6.34 -4.95 -7.97
N ARG A 57 -6.27 -4.10 -6.94
CA ARG A 57 -6.47 -2.66 -7.06
C ARG A 57 -5.39 -1.91 -6.29
N LEU A 58 -4.64 -1.10 -7.01
CA LEU A 58 -3.74 -0.09 -6.47
C LEU A 58 -4.26 1.29 -6.88
N CYS A 59 -4.51 2.15 -5.89
CA CYS A 59 -4.92 3.53 -6.15
C CYS A 59 -4.00 4.47 -5.37
N ILE A 60 -3.35 5.39 -6.07
CA ILE A 60 -2.49 6.38 -5.46
C ILE A 60 -2.92 7.73 -6.03
N TRP A 61 -3.11 8.70 -5.15
CA TRP A 61 -3.52 10.04 -5.57
C TRP A 61 -2.95 11.09 -4.62
N GLY A 62 -2.47 12.21 -5.16
CA GLY A 62 -1.89 13.29 -4.34
C GLY A 62 -0.66 12.85 -3.53
N SER A 63 0.16 11.95 -4.08
CA SER A 63 1.49 11.63 -3.54
C SER A 63 2.56 11.93 -4.60
N PRO A 64 3.82 12.22 -4.19
CA PRO A 64 4.91 12.48 -5.13
C PRO A 64 5.31 11.25 -5.93
N LEU A 65 4.91 10.05 -5.49
CA LEU A 65 5.14 8.80 -6.21
C LEU A 65 4.51 8.75 -7.61
N LEU A 66 3.50 9.58 -7.91
CA LEU A 66 2.87 9.64 -9.23
C LEU A 66 3.67 10.41 -10.28
N GLU A 67 4.86 10.94 -9.96
CA GLU A 67 5.64 11.70 -10.94
C GLU A 67 6.24 10.85 -12.07
N GLU A 68 6.23 9.52 -11.99
CA GLU A 68 6.60 8.66 -13.12
C GLU A 68 5.63 7.49 -13.31
N GLY A 69 4.79 7.60 -14.34
CA GLY A 69 4.21 6.43 -15.03
C GLY A 69 2.74 6.13 -14.74
N CYS A 70 1.91 6.49 -15.72
CA CYS A 70 0.72 5.70 -16.06
C CYS A 70 1.13 4.63 -17.08
#